data_AF-W4F884-F1
#
_entry.id   AF-W4F884-F1
#
_cell.length_a   1.000
_cell.length_b   1.000
_cell.length_c   1.000
_cell.angle_alpha   90.00
_cell.angle_beta   90.00
_cell.angle_gamma   90.00
#
_symmetry.space_group_name_H-M   'P 1'
#
loop_
_entity.id
_entity.type
_entity.pdbx_description
1 polymer ?
#
loop_
_entity_poly.entity_id
_entity_poly.type
_entity_poly.pdbx_seq_one_letter_code
_entity_poly.pdbx_strand_id
1 'polypeptide(L)'
;IGTDIQDNKCSWLVVQALARASDAQRATLKEHYGKNDASSIQLVKDLYVALDLEGVYRAYENDSYDTLCKLIGGVTNMPTTVYHMLLSKIYKRTM
;
A
#
# COMPACT_ATOMS: atom_id res chain seq x y z
N ILE A 1 -1.30 -15.76 -5.28
CA ILE A 1 -1.16 -15.71 -3.80
C ILE A 1 0.04 -14.82 -3.52
N GLY A 2 -0.11 -13.73 -2.78
CA GLY A 2 1.01 -12.83 -2.45
C GLY A 2 1.84 -13.38 -1.29
N THR A 3 3.15 -13.49 -1.47
CA THR A 3 4.11 -14.05 -0.50
C THR A 3 4.95 -12.98 0.20
N ASP A 4 4.62 -11.70 0.04
CA ASP A 4 5.48 -10.58 0.45
C ASP A 4 5.80 -10.56 1.96
N ILE A 5 4.87 -11.02 2.81
CA ILE A 5 5.08 -11.16 4.25
C ILE A 5 6.11 -12.25 4.55
N GLN A 6 6.01 -13.38 3.85
CA GLN A 6 6.89 -14.55 4.00
C GLN A 6 8.29 -14.27 3.46
N ASP A 7 8.36 -13.53 2.35
CA ASP A 7 9.60 -13.14 1.67
C ASP A 7 10.34 -12.01 2.39
N ASN A 8 9.84 -11.53 3.54
CA ASN A 8 10.38 -10.40 4.28
C ASN A 8 10.59 -9.15 3.40
N LYS A 9 9.68 -8.91 2.44
CA LYS A 9 9.83 -7.79 1.50
C LYS A 9 9.57 -6.47 2.18
N CYS A 10 10.32 -5.45 1.78
CA CYS A 10 10.05 -4.05 2.12
C CYS A 10 8.86 -3.53 1.28
N SER A 11 7.67 -4.06 1.57
CA SER A 11 6.42 -3.68 0.92
C SER A 11 5.89 -2.36 1.48
N TRP A 12 5.04 -1.68 0.71
CA TRP A 12 4.37 -0.46 1.19
C TRP A 12 3.60 -0.72 2.49
N LEU A 13 2.93 -1.87 2.60
CA LEU A 13 2.15 -2.24 3.79
C LEU A 13 3.02 -2.33 5.05
N VAL A 14 4.18 -2.99 5.02
CA VAL A 14 5.03 -3.13 6.21
C VAL A 14 5.63 -1.79 6.64
N VAL A 15 6.00 -0.93 5.69
CA VAL A 15 6.52 0.41 5.99
C VAL A 15 5.44 1.25 6.66
N GLN A 16 4.21 1.23 6.13
CA GLN A 16 3.09 1.98 6.73
C GLN A 16 2.66 1.41 8.08
N ALA A 17 2.72 0.08 8.25
CA ALA A 17 2.48 -0.59 9.52
C ALA A 17 3.50 -0.13 10.57
N LEU A 18 4.80 -0.19 10.26
CA LEU A 18 5.85 0.26 11.18
C LEU A 18 5.69 1.73 11.56
N ALA A 19 5.32 2.60 10.61
CA ALA A 19 5.12 4.02 10.90
C ALA A 19 3.98 4.29 11.89
N ARG A 20 2.93 3.47 11.90
CA ARG A 20 1.71 3.68 12.74
C ARG A 20 1.63 2.78 13.97
N ALA A 21 2.34 1.66 13.96
CA ALA A 21 2.31 0.68 15.03
C ALA A 21 2.89 1.26 16.33
N SER A 22 2.23 0.94 17.45
CA SER A 22 2.78 1.11 18.80
C SER A 22 4.02 0.22 19.01
N ASP A 23 4.78 0.46 20.08
CA ASP A 23 5.99 -0.33 20.35
C ASP A 23 5.71 -1.84 20.52
N ALA A 24 4.57 -2.19 21.15
CA ALA A 24 4.13 -3.58 21.26
C ALA A 24 3.79 -4.18 19.89
N GLN A 25 3.04 -3.45 19.06
CA GLN A 25 2.69 -3.88 17.70
C GLN A 25 3.92 -3.99 16.80
N ARG A 26 4.92 -3.11 16.97
CA ARG A 26 6.20 -3.18 16.27
C ARG A 26 7.00 -4.40 16.68
N ALA A 27 6.99 -4.78 17.96
CA ALA A 27 7.63 -5.99 18.43
C ALA A 27 6.98 -7.23 17.80
N THR A 28 5.65 -7.31 17.80
CA THR A 28 4.90 -8.38 17.12
C THR A 28 5.22 -8.43 15.63
N LEU A 29 5.24 -7.29 14.94
CA LEU A 29 5.57 -7.24 13.51
C LEU A 29 7.00 -7.74 13.26
N LYS A 30 7.99 -7.31 14.06
CA LYS A 30 9.38 -7.79 13.93
C LYS A 30 9.53 -9.29 14.21
N GLU A 31 8.74 -9.83 15.13
CA GLU A 31 8.80 -11.24 15.50
C GLU A 31 8.16 -12.15 14.44
N HIS A 32 7.09 -11.69 13.78
CA HIS A 32 6.29 -12.54 12.89
C HIS A 32 6.50 -12.26 11.39
N TYR A 33 7.01 -11.09 11.01
CA TYR A 33 7.27 -10.76 9.61
C TYR A 33 8.48 -11.52 9.06
N GLY A 34 8.39 -12.06 7.85
CA GLY A 34 9.41 -12.93 7.26
C GLY A 34 9.36 -14.41 7.69
N LYS A 35 8.35 -14.80 8.49
CA LYS A 35 8.13 -16.21 8.87
C LYS A 35 7.17 -16.89 7.90
N ASN A 36 7.46 -18.15 7.58
CA ASN A 36 6.62 -18.98 6.71
C ASN A 36 5.44 -19.66 7.42
N ASP A 37 5.29 -19.46 8.73
CA ASP A 37 4.20 -20.03 9.51
C ASP A 37 2.86 -19.33 9.23
N ALA A 38 1.82 -20.12 8.98
CA ALA A 38 0.47 -19.60 8.72
C ALA A 38 -0.07 -18.72 9.86
N SER A 39 0.26 -19.06 11.12
CA SER A 39 -0.09 -18.27 12.30
C SER A 39 0.59 -16.91 12.32
N SER A 40 1.90 -16.86 12.03
CA SER A 40 2.66 -15.61 11.94
C SER A 40 2.14 -14.70 10.82
N ILE A 41 1.80 -15.28 9.66
CA ILE A 41 1.23 -14.53 8.54
C ILE A 41 -0.15 -13.96 8.92
N GLN A 42 -0.99 -14.75 9.60
CA GLN A 42 -2.30 -14.28 10.03
C GLN A 42 -2.19 -13.15 11.05
N LEU A 43 -1.28 -13.26 12.03
CA LEU A 43 -1.01 -12.18 13.00
C LEU A 43 -0.59 -10.87 12.32
N VAL A 44 0.29 -10.94 11.31
CA VAL A 44 0.68 -9.75 10.55
C VAL A 44 -0.51 -9.15 9.78
N LYS A 45 -1.37 -9.98 9.19
CA LYS A 45 -2.59 -9.52 8.50
C LYS A 45 -3.57 -8.87 9.47
N ASP A 46 -3.80 -9.47 10.62
CA ASP A 46 -4.68 -8.94 11.66
C ASP A 46 -4.15 -7.60 12.18
N LEU A 47 -2.83 -7.47 12.31
CA LEU A 47 -2.18 -6.21 12.65
C LEU A 47 -2.43 -5.13 11.58
N TYR A 48 -2.38 -5.48 10.30
CA TYR A 48 -2.67 -4.55 9.21
C TYR A 48 -4.13 -4.07 9.23
N VAL A 49 -5.07 -4.95 9.56
CA VAL A 49 -6.48 -4.59 9.75
C VAL A 49 -6.64 -3.70 10.97
N ALA A 50 -6.00 -4.04 12.09
CA ALA A 50 -6.05 -3.24 13.33
C ALA A 50 -5.46 -1.83 13.16
N LEU A 51 -4.51 -1.65 12.25
CA LEU A 51 -3.91 -0.36 11.90
C LEU A 51 -4.66 0.39 10.79
N ASP A 52 -5.80 -0.13 10.33
CA ASP A 52 -6.61 0.41 9.23
C ASP A 52 -5.78 0.73 7.98
N LEU A 53 -4.85 -0.16 7.61
CA LEU A 53 -3.99 0.08 6.45
C LEU A 53 -4.78 0.11 5.12
N GLU A 54 -5.95 -0.52 5.09
CA GLU A 54 -6.86 -0.40 3.95
C GLU A 54 -7.40 1.03 3.81
N GLY A 55 -7.86 1.64 4.91
CA GLY A 55 -8.25 3.05 4.92
C GLY A 55 -7.11 3.98 4.53
N VAL A 56 -5.91 3.74 5.07
CA VAL A 56 -4.70 4.50 4.71
C VAL A 56 -4.37 4.37 3.23
N TYR A 57 -4.47 3.17 2.66
CA TYR A 57 -4.22 2.94 1.24
C TYR A 57 -5.26 3.66 0.37
N ARG A 58 -6.54 3.58 0.71
CA ARG A 58 -7.62 4.27 -0.02
C ARG A 58 -7.41 5.79 -0.01
N ALA A 59 -7.01 6.35 1.14
CA ALA A 59 -6.70 7.78 1.24
C ALA A 59 -5.51 8.15 0.36
N TYR A 60 -4.41 7.38 0.42
CA TYR A 60 -3.23 7.57 -0.43
C TYR A 60 -3.55 7.43 -1.92
N GLU A 61 -4.38 6.46 -2.31
CA GLU A 61 -4.78 6.23 -3.70
C GLU A 61 -5.56 7.43 -4.27
N ASN A 62 -6.52 7.96 -3.51
CA ASN A 62 -7.29 9.13 -3.92
C ASN A 62 -6.42 10.40 -3.98
N ASP A 63 -5.58 10.65 -2.98
CA ASP A 63 -4.68 11.82 -2.98
C ASP A 63 -3.66 11.76 -4.12
N SER A 64 -3.13 10.56 -4.39
CA SER A 64 -2.25 10.32 -5.54
C SER A 64 -2.98 10.58 -6.85
N TYR A 65 -4.23 10.14 -6.99
CA TYR A 65 -5.05 10.38 -8.18
C TYR A 65 -5.29 11.88 -8.40
N ASP A 66 -5.67 12.62 -7.36
CA ASP A 66 -5.92 14.06 -7.44
C ASP A 66 -4.64 14.83 -7.79
N THR A 67 -3.51 14.43 -7.20
CA THR A 67 -2.19 14.99 -7.51
C THR A 67 -1.82 14.73 -8.98
N LEU A 68 -2.01 13.51 -9.46
CA LEU A 68 -1.74 13.15 -10.86
C LEU A 68 -2.64 13.94 -11.82
N CYS A 69 -3.92 14.09 -11.52
CA CYS A 69 -4.84 14.90 -12.33
C CYS A 69 -4.39 16.37 -12.43
N LYS A 70 -3.95 16.96 -11.30
CA LYS A 70 -3.39 18.33 -11.29
C LYS A 70 -2.12 18.44 -12.13
N LEU A 71 -1.21 17.47 -12.01
CA LEU A 71 0.03 17.45 -12.79
C LEU A 71 -0.26 17.33 -14.28
N ILE A 72 -1.19 16.44 -14.68
CA ILE A 72 -1.61 16.26 -16.07
C ILE A 72 -2.20 17.56 -16.64
N GLY A 73 -2.99 18.30 -15.84
CA GLY A 73 -3.54 19.59 -16.25
C GLY A 73 -2.47 20.66 -16.55
N GLY A 74 -1.27 20.54 -15.98
CA GLY A 74 -0.14 21.44 -16.24
C GLY A 74 0.73 21.05 -17.44
N VAL A 75 0.46 19.92 -18.09
CA VAL A 75 1.27 19.41 -19.20
C VAL A 75 0.91 20.13 -20.51
N THR A 76 1.92 20.73 -21.16
CA THR A 76 1.76 21.45 -22.43
C THR A 76 2.49 20.79 -23.62
N ASN A 77 3.40 19.85 -23.35
CA ASN A 77 4.25 19.23 -24.36
C ASN A 77 3.66 17.97 -25.02
N MET A 78 2.52 17.46 -24.52
CA MET A 78 1.85 16.28 -25.04
C MET A 78 0.34 16.33 -24.74
N PRO A 79 -0.52 15.70 -25.57
CA PRO A 79 -1.95 15.60 -25.26
C PRO A 79 -2.20 14.95 -23.90
N THR A 80 -2.89 15.66 -23.02
CA THR A 80 -3.26 15.20 -21.67
C THR A 80 -4.11 13.91 -21.68
N THR A 81 -4.79 13.65 -22.79
CA THR A 81 -5.60 12.44 -23.04
C THR A 81 -4.80 11.15 -22.92
N VAL A 82 -3.52 11.14 -23.33
CA VAL A 82 -2.65 9.97 -23.21
C VAL A 82 -2.39 9.63 -21.73
N TYR A 83 -2.11 10.64 -20.91
CA TYR A 83 -1.89 10.45 -19.49
C TYR A 83 -3.15 10.02 -18.75
N HIS A 84 -4.31 10.59 -19.10
CA HIS A 84 -5.60 10.15 -18.54
C HIS A 84 -5.92 8.70 -18.91
N MET A 85 -5.62 8.27 -20.14
CA MET A 85 -5.78 6.87 -20.56
C MET A 85 -4.89 5.91 -19.76
N LEU A 86 -3.65 6.30 -19.48
CA LEU A 86 -2.75 5.50 -18.64
C LEU A 86 -3.23 5.48 -17.18
N LEU A 87 -3.65 6.64 -16.65
CA LEU A 87 -4.14 6.79 -15.29
C LEU A 87 -5.39 5.93 -15.05
N SER A 88 -6.33 5.88 -15.99
CA SER A 88 -7.55 5.07 -15.87
C SER A 88 -7.29 3.56 -15.86
N LYS A 89 -6.14 3.10 -16.37
CA LYS A 89 -5.74 1.68 -16.34
C LYS A 89 -5.12 1.26 -15.00
N ILE A 90 -4.63 2.21 -14.21
CA ILE A 90 -3.92 1.94 -12.94
C ILE A 90 -4.75 2.30 -11.72
N TYR A 91 -5.60 3.33 -11.79
CA TYR A 91 -6.45 3.76 -10.67
C TYR A 91 -7.53 2.71 -10.38
N LYS A 92 -7.66 2.29 -9.11
CA LYS A 92 -8.65 1.29 -8.66
C LYS A 92 -8.62 -0.01 -9.47
N ARG A 93 -7.44 -0.41 -9.94
CA ARG A 93 -7.30 -1.64 -10.70
C ARG A 93 -7.63 -2.83 -9.80
N THR A 94 -8.71 -3.53 -10.11
CA THR A 94 -8.98 -4.86 -9.58
C THR A 94 -8.12 -5.88 -10.35
N MET A 95 -7.41 -6.74 -9.63
CA MET A 95 -6.75 -7.93 -10.22
C MET A 95 -7.78 -9.02 -10.53
#